data_AF-A0A4P8RW31-F1
#
_entry.id   AF-A0A4P8RW31-F1
#
_cell.length_a   1.000
_cell.length_b   1.000
_cell.length_c   1.000
_cell.angle_alpha   90.00
_cell.angle_beta   90.00
_cell.angle_gamma   90.00
#
_symmetry.space_group_name_H-M   'P 1'
#
loop_
_entity.id
_entity.type
_entity.pdbx_description
1 polymer ?
#
loop_
_entity_poly.entity_id
_entity_poly.type
_entity_poly.pdbx_seq_one_letter_code
_entity_poly.pdbx_strand_id
1 'polypeptide(L)' 'MKLSKIYNPQEMNSYQFVAATGFIMSLVAHIIILFIGKTIDNFEALYICWTAFFILGTIANLRDDNQNGGHHHHH' A
#
# COMPACT_ATOMS: atom_id res chain seq x y z
N MET A 1 3.14 -24.47 -2.80
CA MET A 1 2.51 -23.13 -2.66
C MET A 1 2.60 -22.42 -4.00
N LYS A 2 1.47 -22.09 -4.62
CA LYS A 2 1.43 -21.38 -5.91
C LYS A 2 1.72 -19.89 -5.66
N LEU A 3 2.85 -19.42 -6.15
CA LEU A 3 3.27 -18.00 -6.13
C LEU A 3 2.29 -17.07 -6.86
N SER A 4 1.33 -17.63 -7.61
CA SER A 4 0.29 -16.88 -8.33
C SER A 4 -0.75 -16.21 -7.43
N LYS A 5 -0.79 -16.51 -6.12
CA LYS A 5 -1.75 -15.86 -5.20
C LYS A 5 -1.26 -14.51 -4.67
N ILE A 6 0.02 -14.20 -4.82
CA ILE A 6 0.62 -12.92 -4.38
C ILE A 6 0.35 -11.80 -5.41
N TYR A 7 -0.08 -12.15 -6.62
CA TYR A 7 -0.19 -11.23 -7.77
C TYR A 7 -1.61 -11.10 -8.29
N ASN A 8 -2.62 -11.13 -7.41
CA ASN A 8 -4.00 -10.86 -7.80
C ASN A 8 -4.37 -9.43 -7.37
N PRO A 9 -4.01 -8.38 -8.15
CA PRO A 9 -4.33 -6.99 -7.82
C PRO A 9 -5.84 -6.71 -7.76
N GLN A 10 -6.67 -7.64 -8.24
CA GLN A 10 -8.14 -7.56 -8.16
C GLN A 10 -8.70 -7.72 -6.73
N GLU A 11 -7.93 -8.23 -5.76
CA GLU A 11 -8.35 -8.31 -4.35
C GLU A 11 -7.70 -7.21 -3.47
N MET A 12 -6.95 -6.28 -4.07
CA MET A 12 -6.24 -5.24 -3.34
C MET A 12 -7.16 -4.02 -3.12
N ASN A 13 -7.57 -3.79 -1.87
CA ASN A 13 -8.38 -2.64 -1.45
C ASN A 13 -7.74 -1.30 -1.86
N SER A 14 -8.55 -0.29 -2.23
CA SER A 14 -8.11 1.05 -2.67
C SER A 14 -7.05 1.69 -1.78
N TYR A 15 -7.08 1.42 -0.47
CA TYR A 15 -6.07 1.92 0.47
C TYR A 15 -4.66 1.36 0.22
N GLN A 16 -4.55 0.09 -0.15
CA GLN A 16 -3.27 -0.54 -0.48
C GLN A 16 -2.73 -0.04 -1.82
N PHE A 17 -3.60 0.23 -2.79
CA PHE A 17 -3.21 0.81 -4.09
C PHE A 17 -2.65 2.23 -3.94
N VAL A 18 -3.29 3.08 -3.13
CA VAL A 18 -2.82 4.43 -2.84
C VAL A 18 -1.47 4.38 -2.11
N ALA A 19 -1.33 3.51 -1.12
CA ALA A 19 -0.08 3.37 -0.39
C ALA A 19 1.08 2.86 -1.28
N ALA A 20 0.82 1.88 -2.15
CA ALA A 20 1.81 1.38 -3.11
C ALA A 20 2.23 2.47 -4.10
N THR A 21 1.27 3.23 -4.64
CA THR A 21 1.54 4.34 -5.57
C THR A 21 2.37 5.43 -4.90
N GLY A 22 2.01 5.83 -3.66
CA GLY A 22 2.76 6.81 -2.89
C GLY A 22 4.19 6.37 -2.55
N PHE A 23 4.37 5.08 -2.24
CA PHE A 23 5.70 4.49 -2.03
C PHE A 23 6.55 4.53 -3.30
N ILE A 24 6.00 4.14 -4.46
CA ILE A 24 6.69 4.19 -5.74
C ILE A 24 7.10 5.63 -6.09
N MET A 25 6.18 6.59 -5.96
CA MET A 25 6.47 8.00 -6.22
C MET A 25 7.54 8.56 -5.29
N SER A 26 7.56 8.15 -4.02
CA SER A 26 8.61 8.53 -3.06
C SER A 26 9.97 7.95 -3.45
N LEU A 27 10.00 6.71 -3.96
CA LEU A 27 11.21 6.07 -4.45
C LEU A 27 11.77 6.79 -5.69
N VAL A 28 10.90 7.16 -6.64
CA VAL A 28 11.27 7.96 -7.80
C VAL A 28 11.82 9.33 -7.39
N ALA A 29 11.16 10.01 -6.46
CA ALA A 29 11.63 11.30 -5.95
C ALA A 29 13.01 11.18 -5.27
N HIS A 30 13.26 10.11 -4.51
CA HIS A 30 14.57 9.88 -3.89
C HIS A 30 15.66 9.68 -4.94
N ILE A 31 15.39 8.92 -6.01
CA ILE A 31 16.34 8.73 -7.11
C ILE A 31 16.66 10.07 -7.78
N ILE A 32 15.65 10.91 -8.03
CA ILE A 32 15.85 12.24 -8.62
C ILE A 32 16.71 13.12 -7.69
N ILE A 33 16.44 13.10 -6.39
CA ILE A 33 17.21 13.85 -5.38
C ILE A 33 18.68 13.40 -5.36
N LEU A 34 18.94 12.09 -5.41
CA LEU A 34 20.29 11.53 -5.51
C LEU A 34 21.00 11.97 -6.80
N PHE A 35 20.30 11.98 -7.94
CA PHE A 35 20.85 12.46 -9.21
C PHE A 35 21.19 13.96 -9.20
N ILE A 36 20.43 14.75 -8.46
CA ILE A 36 20.67 16.19 -8.28
C ILE A 36 21.76 16.45 -7.23
N GLY A 37 22.16 15.44 -6.46
CA GLY A 37 23.15 15.57 -5.38
C GLY A 37 22.64 16.40 -4.20
N LYS A 38 21.32 16.49 -4.03
CA LYS A 38 20.69 17.16 -2.88
C LYS A 38 20.34 16.14 -1.82
N THR A 39 20.26 16.59 -0.59
CA THR A 39 19.69 15.82 0.53
C THR A 39 18.53 16.61 1.10
N ILE A 40 17.40 15.95 1.33
CA ILE A 40 16.26 16.55 2.02
C ILE A 40 16.19 15.94 3.41
N ASP A 41 16.34 16.78 4.42
CA ASP A 41 16.18 16.35 5.81
C ASP A 41 14.76 15.81 6.03
N ASN A 42 14.67 14.68 6.72
CA ASN A 42 13.42 13.96 6.98
C ASN A 42 12.74 13.34 5.75
N PHE A 43 13.43 13.16 4.61
CA PHE A 43 12.86 12.42 3.48
C PHE A 43 12.42 11.00 3.87
N GLU A 44 13.14 10.37 4.80
CA GLU A 44 12.81 9.07 5.39
C GLU A 44 11.42 9.03 6.05
N ALA A 45 10.92 10.16 6.57
CA ALA A 45 9.59 10.25 7.14
C ALA A 45 8.49 9.97 6.10
N LEU A 46 8.78 10.23 4.82
CA LEU A 46 7.86 9.94 3.72
C LEU A 46 7.70 8.42 3.53
N TYR A 47 8.78 7.64 3.63
CA TYR A 47 8.70 6.17 3.60
C TYR A 47 7.94 5.62 4.79
N ILE A 48 8.19 6.17 5.99
CA ILE A 48 7.48 5.77 7.20
C ILE A 48 5.98 6.06 7.07
N CYS A 49 5.62 7.23 6.54
CA CYS A 49 4.24 7.62 6.28
C CYS A 49 3.53 6.61 5.35
N TRP A 50 4.12 6.31 4.19
CA TRP A 50 3.53 5.36 3.24
C TRP A 50 3.47 3.94 3.79
N THR A 51 4.48 3.51 4.55
CA THR A 51 4.49 2.21 5.23
C THR A 51 3.36 2.13 6.26
N ALA A 52 3.15 3.19 7.05
CA ALA A 52 2.06 3.25 8.01
C ALA A 52 0.69 3.20 7.31
N PHE A 53 0.50 3.95 6.21
CA PHE A 53 -0.70 3.89 5.40
C PHE A 53 -0.96 2.50 4.81
N PHE A 54 0.09 1.82 4.34
CA PHE A 54 -0.01 0.45 3.82
C PHE A 54 -0.45 -0.54 4.92
N ILE A 55 0.14 -0.43 6.12
CA ILE A 55 -0.23 -1.27 7.27
C ILE A 55 -1.69 -1.02 7.68
N LEU A 56 -2.11 0.25 7.79
CA LEU A 56 -3.49 0.60 8.12
C LEU A 56 -4.48 0.12 7.05
N GLY A 57 -4.15 0.28 5.77
CA GLY A 57 -4.95 -0.25 4.66
C GLY A 57 -5.02 -1.78 4.66
N THR A 58 -3.95 -2.46 5.08
CA THR A 58 -3.94 -3.92 5.27
C THR A 58 -4.84 -4.36 6.42
N ILE A 59 -4.76 -3.69 7.58
CA ILE A 59 -5.63 -3.96 8.72
C ILE A 59 -7.10 -3.70 8.37
N ALA A 60 -7.39 -2.60 7.67
CA ALA A 60 -8.74 -2.29 7.20
C ALA A 60 -9.27 -3.40 6.26
N ASN A 61 -8.44 -3.86 5.31
CA ASN A 61 -8.80 -4.96 4.41
C ASN A 61 -9.08 -6.27 5.16
N LEU A 62 -8.26 -6.62 6.16
CA LEU A 62 -8.45 -7.83 6.98
C LEU A 62 -9.72 -7.76 7.86
N ARG A 63 -10.14 -6.56 8.27
CA ARG A 63 -11.40 -6.34 9.01
C ARG A 63 -12.63 -6.42 8.11
N ASP A 64 -12.50 -6.03 6.86
CA ASP A 64 -13.58 -6.10 5.87
C ASP A 64 -13.82 -7.57 5.45
N ASP A 65 -12.74 -8.33 5.25
CA ASP A 65 -12.80 -9.76 4.91
C ASP A 65 -13.46 -10.60 6.05
N ASN A 66 -13.24 -10.22 7.31
CA ASN A 66 -13.93 -10.82 8.46
C ASN A 66 -15.41 -10.43 8.61
N GLN A 67 -15.88 -9.37 7.94
CA GLN A 67 -17.29 -8.95 7.98
C GLN A 67 -18.13 -9.58 6.87
N ASN A 68 -17.51 -10.15 5.82
CA ASN A 68 -18.22 -10.80 4.71
C ASN A 68 -18.60 -12.27 4.95
N GLY A 69 -18.52 -12.76 6.19
CA GLY A 69 -19.02 -14.09 6.58
C GLY A 69 -20.54 -14.23 6.70
N GLY A 70 -21.34 -13.23 6.27
CA GLY A 70 -22.77 -13.16 6.64
C GLY A 70 -23.76 -12.60 5.62
N HIS A 71 -23.38 -12.39 4.35
CA HIS A 71 -24.34 -11.92 3.35
C HIS A 71 -24.95 -13.09 2.58
N HIS A 72 -25.89 -13.76 3.24
CA HIS A 72 -26.90 -14.55 2.55
C HIS A 72 -27.61 -13.65 1.54
N HIS A 73 -27.43 -13.93 0.26
CA HIS A 73 -28.35 -13.47 -0.78
C HIS A 73 -29.73 -14.06 -0.47
N HIS A 74 -30.64 -13.23 0.03
CA HIS A 74 -32.07 -13.48 -0.15
C HIS A 74 -32.59 -12.47 -1.19
N HIS A 75 -33.29 -13.06 -2.16
CA HIS A 75 -34.04 -12.47 -3.27
C HIS A 75 -34.66 -11.09 -3.00
#